data_AF-A0A9Y1Z5F3-F1
#
_entry.id   AF-A0A9Y1Z5F3-F1
#
_cell.length_a   1.000
_cell.length_b   1.000
_cell.length_c   1.000
_cell.angle_alpha   90.00
_cell.angle_beta   90.00
_cell.angle_gamma   90.00
#
_symmetry.space_group_name_H-M   'P 1'
#
loop_
_entity.id
_entity.type
_entity.pdbx_description
1 polymer ?
#
loop_
_entity_poly.entity_id
_entity_poly.type
_entity_poly.pdbx_seq_one_letter_code
_entity_poly.pdbx_strand_id
1 'polypeptide(L)'
;MTRRDHYYNKAKQEGYRSRAAYKLKQLDDLENVLSRGDTVVDLGAAPGGWLEVAAEEVGPDGTVIGVDLQRIDDFEEYDNVETVRGDMTEERTRDRISDAADGEVDVVLSDMAPNMSGEYSLDQARSLHLARQAFETALELLESGGDFVVKVFQGPDVEAFREDVGEEFQYVRATSPDASRDESSEIYFVGKGRLTAPVRPGDELEVAIEDVGSEGDGIASVEGYRLFVSGTEPGDEVCVRVEDVKPNFGFAERIDG
;
A
#
# COMPACT_ATOMS: atom_id res chain seq x y z
N MET A 1 25.25 16.17 -17.23
CA MET A 1 23.78 16.30 -17.10
C MET A 1 23.43 15.62 -15.80
N THR A 2 22.82 16.31 -14.83
CA THR A 2 22.52 15.69 -13.53
C THR A 2 21.42 14.62 -13.71
N ARG A 3 21.33 13.61 -12.83
CA ARG A 3 20.23 12.61 -12.87
C ARG A 3 18.86 13.30 -12.85
N ARG A 4 18.72 14.39 -12.10
CA ARG A 4 17.53 15.26 -12.08
C ARG A 4 17.16 15.79 -13.45
N ASP A 5 18.14 16.31 -14.19
CA ASP A 5 17.90 16.87 -15.54
C ASP A 5 17.53 15.77 -16.54
N HIS A 6 18.06 14.56 -16.38
CA HIS A 6 17.74 13.43 -17.25
C HIS A 6 16.25 13.06 -17.18
N TYR A 7 15.73 12.74 -15.99
CA TYR A 7 14.33 12.32 -15.83
C TYR A 7 13.33 13.45 -16.07
N TYR A 8 13.70 14.71 -15.76
CA TYR A 8 12.88 15.85 -16.12
C TYR A 8 12.73 15.99 -17.64
N ASN A 9 13.85 15.90 -18.38
CA ASN A 9 13.82 15.97 -19.84
C ASN A 9 13.12 14.75 -20.47
N LYS A 10 13.28 13.57 -19.86
CA LYS A 10 12.61 12.34 -20.32
C LYS A 10 11.09 12.44 -20.13
N ALA A 11 10.63 12.89 -18.97
CA ALA A 11 9.21 13.08 -18.68
C ALA A 11 8.57 14.04 -19.69
N LYS A 12 9.24 15.17 -19.93
CA LYS A 12 8.78 16.15 -20.91
C LYS A 12 8.74 15.62 -22.35
N GLN A 13 9.65 14.72 -22.72
CA GLN A 13 9.67 14.09 -24.05
C GLN A 13 8.56 13.04 -24.21
N GLU A 14 8.24 12.32 -23.14
CA GLU A 14 7.23 11.27 -23.12
C GLU A 14 5.83 11.81 -22.76
N GLY A 15 5.71 13.09 -22.39
CA GLY A 15 4.43 13.75 -22.15
C GLY A 15 3.97 13.79 -20.69
N TYR A 16 4.70 13.15 -19.77
CA TYR A 16 4.33 13.15 -18.34
C TYR A 16 4.36 14.54 -17.70
N ARG A 17 3.36 14.81 -16.86
CA ARG A 17 3.21 16.04 -16.05
C ARG A 17 4.36 16.25 -15.07
N SER A 18 5.02 15.18 -14.63
CA SER A 18 6.16 15.30 -13.75
C SER A 18 7.16 14.15 -13.87
N ARG A 19 8.40 14.42 -13.47
CA ARG A 19 9.43 13.38 -13.35
C ARG A 19 9.11 12.32 -12.29
N ALA A 20 8.16 12.58 -11.38
CA ALA A 20 7.77 11.61 -10.37
C ALA A 20 7.15 10.36 -11.00
N ALA A 21 6.57 10.47 -12.21
CA ALA A 21 6.11 9.33 -13.00
C ALA A 21 7.15 8.20 -13.07
N TYR A 22 8.42 8.50 -13.32
CA TYR A 22 9.47 7.47 -13.37
C TYR A 22 9.76 6.82 -12.02
N LYS A 23 9.48 7.50 -10.90
CA LYS A 23 9.62 6.86 -9.60
C LYS A 23 8.57 5.77 -9.45
N LEU A 24 7.31 6.05 -9.79
CA LEU A 24 6.26 5.03 -9.72
C LEU A 24 6.53 3.88 -10.69
N LYS A 25 6.91 4.18 -11.94
CA LYS A 25 7.31 3.13 -12.91
C LYS A 25 8.42 2.23 -12.36
N GLN A 26 9.43 2.81 -11.71
CA GLN A 26 10.53 2.03 -11.12
C GLN A 26 10.12 1.23 -9.88
N LEU A 27 9.19 1.74 -9.07
CA LEU A 27 8.64 1.02 -7.92
C LEU A 27 7.78 -0.15 -8.39
N ASP A 28 6.97 0.09 -9.42
CA ASP A 28 6.11 -0.91 -10.03
C ASP A 28 6.91 -1.99 -10.76
N ASP A 29 7.92 -1.63 -11.56
CA ASP A 29 8.87 -2.58 -12.17
C ASP A 29 9.56 -3.48 -11.12
N LEU A 30 9.72 -2.98 -9.89
CA LEU A 30 10.41 -3.68 -8.82
C LEU A 30 9.50 -4.63 -8.05
N GLU A 31 8.27 -4.20 -7.73
CA GLU A 31 7.38 -4.89 -6.78
C GLU A 31 6.02 -5.28 -7.38
N ASN A 32 5.76 -4.97 -8.66
CA ASN A 32 4.47 -5.16 -9.36
C ASN A 32 3.32 -4.68 -8.48
N VAL A 33 3.32 -3.39 -8.19
CA VAL A 33 2.35 -2.75 -7.28
C VAL A 33 1.03 -2.54 -7.98
N LEU A 34 1.04 -2.29 -9.28
CA LEU A 34 -0.13 -1.98 -10.09
C LEU A 34 -0.45 -3.16 -11.01
N SER A 35 -1.74 -3.51 -11.08
CA SER A 35 -2.29 -4.54 -11.94
C SER A 35 -3.47 -4.01 -12.75
N ARG A 36 -3.74 -4.69 -13.88
CA ARG A 36 -4.87 -4.34 -14.75
C ARG A 36 -6.19 -4.49 -13.98
N GLY A 37 -7.01 -3.45 -13.98
CA GLY A 37 -8.30 -3.42 -13.30
C GLY A 37 -8.27 -2.91 -11.86
N ASP A 38 -7.09 -2.60 -11.31
CA ASP A 38 -7.00 -2.12 -9.92
C ASP A 38 -7.72 -0.78 -9.71
N THR A 39 -8.26 -0.62 -8.51
CA THR A 39 -8.67 0.67 -7.95
C THR A 39 -7.53 1.26 -7.12
N VAL A 40 -7.00 2.39 -7.58
CA VAL A 40 -5.80 3.04 -7.03
C VAL A 40 -6.15 4.40 -6.45
N VAL A 41 -5.74 4.65 -5.21
CA VAL A 41 -5.84 5.97 -4.55
C VAL A 41 -4.44 6.56 -4.39
N ASP A 42 -4.19 7.74 -4.97
CA ASP A 42 -2.92 8.47 -4.87
C ASP A 42 -3.07 9.72 -4.00
N LEU A 43 -2.38 9.72 -2.86
CA LEU A 43 -2.42 10.76 -1.85
C LEU A 43 -1.30 11.80 -2.07
N GLY A 44 -1.68 13.08 -2.11
CA GLY A 44 -0.76 14.14 -2.48
C GLY A 44 -0.43 14.11 -3.97
N ALA A 45 -1.43 13.81 -4.80
CA ALA A 45 -1.23 13.46 -6.20
C ALA A 45 -0.79 14.64 -7.08
N ALA A 46 -0.88 15.91 -6.64
CA ALA A 46 -0.53 17.04 -7.50
C ALA A 46 0.98 17.03 -7.87
N PRO A 47 1.36 17.23 -9.15
CA PRO A 47 0.53 17.70 -10.26
C PRO A 47 -0.11 16.59 -11.11
N GLY A 48 0.02 15.32 -10.72
CA GLY A 48 -0.66 14.19 -11.35
C GLY A 48 0.25 13.19 -12.08
N GLY A 49 1.56 13.24 -11.90
CA GLY A 49 2.47 12.34 -12.63
C GLY A 49 2.36 10.87 -12.22
N TRP A 50 1.95 10.57 -10.98
CA TRP A 50 1.67 9.20 -10.55
C TRP A 50 0.31 8.72 -11.06
N LEU A 51 -0.70 9.61 -11.11
CA LEU A 51 -2.00 9.33 -11.74
C LEU A 51 -1.87 8.89 -13.20
N GLU A 52 -1.00 9.53 -14.00
CA GLU A 52 -0.77 9.13 -15.40
C GLU A 52 -0.25 7.70 -15.50
N VAL A 53 0.73 7.36 -14.66
CA VAL A 53 1.32 6.02 -14.65
C VAL A 53 0.32 5.00 -14.14
N ALA A 54 -0.40 5.29 -13.05
CA ALA A 54 -1.45 4.43 -12.54
C ALA A 54 -2.51 4.15 -13.61
N ALA A 55 -2.99 5.18 -14.31
CA ALA A 55 -4.00 5.03 -15.35
C ALA A 55 -3.52 4.17 -16.54
N GLU A 56 -2.25 4.33 -16.95
CA GLU A 56 -1.63 3.49 -17.98
C GLU A 56 -1.59 2.00 -17.58
N GLU A 57 -1.16 1.71 -16.34
CA GLU A 57 -0.96 0.35 -15.85
C GLU A 57 -2.28 -0.37 -15.56
N VAL A 58 -3.22 0.27 -14.85
CA VAL A 58 -4.52 -0.34 -14.51
C VAL A 58 -5.42 -0.47 -15.74
N GLY A 59 -5.27 0.43 -16.72
CA GLY A 59 -6.05 0.42 -17.95
C GLY A 59 -7.49 0.87 -17.78
N PRO A 60 -8.30 0.76 -18.86
CA PRO A 60 -9.64 1.37 -18.91
C PRO A 60 -10.66 0.71 -17.97
N ASP A 61 -10.39 -0.50 -17.50
CA ASP A 61 -11.25 -1.24 -16.58
C ASP A 61 -10.90 -1.00 -15.09
N GLY A 62 -9.78 -0.33 -14.82
CA GLY A 62 -9.39 0.06 -13.46
C GLY A 62 -9.74 1.53 -13.17
N THR A 63 -9.67 1.91 -11.90
CA THR A 63 -10.07 3.24 -11.41
C THR A 63 -8.89 3.93 -10.73
N VAL A 64 -8.65 5.20 -11.03
CA VAL A 64 -7.56 5.96 -10.40
C VAL A 64 -8.10 7.24 -9.76
N ILE A 65 -7.87 7.40 -8.46
CA ILE A 65 -8.40 8.51 -7.67
C ILE A 65 -7.22 9.29 -7.09
N GLY A 66 -7.05 10.52 -7.58
CA GLY A 66 -6.02 11.43 -7.06
C GLY A 66 -6.57 12.39 -6.03
N VAL A 67 -5.93 12.47 -4.87
CA VAL A 67 -6.35 13.37 -3.80
C VAL A 67 -5.25 14.37 -3.46
N ASP A 68 -5.59 15.66 -3.45
CA ASP A 68 -4.65 16.71 -3.07
C ASP A 68 -5.38 17.96 -2.54
N LEU A 69 -4.70 18.76 -1.72
CA LEU A 69 -5.18 20.09 -1.32
C LEU A 69 -5.20 21.08 -2.50
N GLN A 70 -4.27 20.88 -3.43
CA GLN A 70 -4.11 21.66 -4.65
C GLN A 70 -5.07 21.15 -5.74
N ARG A 71 -5.40 22.03 -6.68
CA ARG A 71 -6.12 21.61 -7.87
C ARG A 71 -5.17 20.83 -8.77
N ILE A 72 -5.61 19.65 -9.21
CA ILE A 72 -4.98 18.88 -10.28
C ILE A 72 -5.73 19.22 -11.57
N ASP A 73 -5.00 19.42 -12.67
CA ASP A 73 -5.64 19.65 -13.97
C ASP A 73 -6.29 18.36 -14.49
N ASP A 74 -7.37 18.51 -15.26
CA ASP A 74 -8.16 17.36 -15.74
C ASP A 74 -7.33 16.48 -16.69
N PHE A 75 -7.66 15.18 -16.76
CA PHE A 75 -6.96 14.19 -17.57
C PHE A 75 -7.79 13.81 -18.81
N GLU A 76 -7.69 14.62 -19.86
CA GLU A 76 -8.49 14.43 -21.09
C GLU A 76 -8.26 13.08 -21.81
N GLU A 77 -7.13 12.43 -21.54
CA GLU A 77 -6.75 11.15 -22.16
C GLU A 77 -7.19 9.92 -21.35
N TYR A 78 -7.62 10.13 -20.09
CA TYR A 78 -7.95 9.05 -19.15
C TYR A 78 -9.34 9.27 -18.57
N ASP A 79 -10.32 8.54 -19.10
CA ASP A 79 -11.71 8.58 -18.61
C ASP A 79 -11.87 7.95 -17.21
N ASN A 80 -10.87 7.19 -16.75
CA ASN A 80 -10.87 6.45 -15.48
C ASN A 80 -10.10 7.16 -14.36
N VAL A 81 -9.72 8.42 -14.54
CA VAL A 81 -9.05 9.23 -13.51
C VAL A 81 -10.03 10.23 -12.89
N GLU A 82 -10.32 10.08 -11.61
CA GLU A 82 -11.04 11.07 -10.81
C GLU A 82 -10.06 11.86 -9.92
N THR A 83 -10.33 13.16 -9.73
CA THR A 83 -9.54 13.99 -8.80
C THR A 83 -10.40 14.61 -7.72
N VAL A 84 -9.99 14.39 -6.47
CA VAL A 84 -10.63 14.91 -5.28
C VAL A 84 -9.74 15.99 -4.70
N ARG A 85 -10.21 17.25 -4.80
CA ARG A 85 -9.58 18.33 -4.04
C ARG A 85 -10.09 18.31 -2.59
N GLY A 86 -9.23 18.00 -1.64
CA GLY A 86 -9.61 17.86 -0.23
C GLY A 86 -8.44 17.54 0.69
N ASP A 87 -8.68 17.67 1.99
CA ASP A 87 -7.78 17.22 3.05
C ASP A 87 -8.18 15.81 3.47
N MET A 88 -7.25 14.84 3.42
CA MET A 88 -7.49 13.44 3.79
C MET A 88 -7.90 13.24 5.25
N THR A 89 -7.63 14.21 6.11
CA THR A 89 -8.05 14.19 7.52
C THR A 89 -9.53 14.53 7.70
N GLU A 90 -10.20 15.04 6.66
CA GLU A 90 -11.62 15.37 6.68
C GLU A 90 -12.48 14.19 6.21
N GLU A 91 -13.48 13.82 7.00
CA GLU A 91 -14.48 12.77 6.69
C GLU A 91 -15.08 12.95 5.29
N ARG A 92 -15.43 14.19 4.91
CA ARG A 92 -15.98 14.51 3.59
C ARG A 92 -15.05 14.13 2.43
N THR A 93 -13.74 14.24 2.60
CA THR A 93 -12.78 13.85 1.56
C THR A 93 -12.76 12.33 1.43
N ARG A 94 -12.82 11.61 2.56
CA ARG A 94 -12.89 10.15 2.60
C ARG A 94 -14.16 9.63 1.95
N ASP A 95 -15.31 10.21 2.27
CA ASP A 95 -16.59 9.86 1.63
C ASP A 95 -16.52 9.97 0.11
N ARG A 96 -15.90 11.04 -0.41
CA ARG A 96 -15.74 11.24 -1.85
C ARG A 96 -14.81 10.22 -2.50
N ILE A 97 -13.80 9.74 -1.78
CA ILE A 97 -12.90 8.68 -2.27
C ILE A 97 -13.66 7.37 -2.31
N SER A 98 -14.40 7.04 -1.25
CA SER A 98 -15.24 5.85 -1.21
C SER A 98 -16.31 5.85 -2.31
N ASP A 99 -16.95 6.99 -2.55
CA ASP A 99 -17.92 7.15 -3.64
C ASP A 99 -17.27 6.95 -5.02
N ALA A 100 -16.04 7.44 -5.21
CA ALA A 100 -15.31 7.35 -6.47
C ALA A 100 -14.70 5.96 -6.72
N ALA A 101 -14.35 5.23 -5.66
CA ALA A 101 -13.78 3.89 -5.75
C ALA A 101 -14.81 2.86 -6.26
N ASP A 102 -16.11 3.12 -6.06
CA ASP A 102 -17.23 2.22 -6.43
C ASP A 102 -17.01 0.77 -5.98
N GLY A 103 -16.26 0.56 -4.89
CA GLY A 103 -15.80 -0.76 -4.47
C GLY A 103 -14.56 -0.74 -3.58
N GLU A 104 -13.81 -1.84 -3.68
CA GLU A 104 -12.62 -2.13 -2.88
C GLU A 104 -11.41 -1.38 -3.45
N VAL A 105 -10.54 -0.84 -2.58
CA VAL A 105 -9.28 -0.19 -3.00
C VAL A 105 -8.17 -1.23 -2.96
N ASP A 106 -7.52 -1.44 -4.10
CA ASP A 106 -6.42 -2.40 -4.25
C ASP A 106 -5.07 -1.79 -3.88
N VAL A 107 -4.88 -0.50 -4.18
CA VAL A 107 -3.58 0.17 -4.00
C VAL A 107 -3.74 1.57 -3.43
N VAL A 108 -2.96 1.89 -2.40
CA VAL A 108 -2.80 3.25 -1.90
C VAL A 108 -1.36 3.72 -2.11
N LEU A 109 -1.22 4.86 -2.79
CA LEU A 109 0.05 5.48 -3.13
C LEU A 109 0.18 6.83 -2.39
N SER A 110 1.41 7.22 -2.04
CA SER A 110 1.70 8.55 -1.48
C SER A 110 3.11 9.02 -1.81
N ASP A 111 3.22 10.01 -2.71
CA ASP A 111 4.45 10.81 -2.93
C ASP A 111 4.39 12.16 -2.18
N MET A 112 3.64 12.25 -1.07
CA MET A 112 3.57 13.46 -0.25
C MET A 112 4.94 13.89 0.29
N ALA A 113 5.23 15.18 0.22
CA ALA A 113 6.40 15.79 0.85
C ALA A 113 6.02 17.08 1.57
N PRO A 114 6.62 17.37 2.73
CA PRO A 114 6.39 18.63 3.41
C PRO A 114 7.06 19.79 2.67
N ASN A 115 6.62 21.01 2.97
CA ASN A 115 7.38 22.21 2.62
C ASN A 115 8.72 22.17 3.36
N MET A 116 9.82 22.11 2.58
CA MET A 116 11.17 22.06 3.12
C MET A 116 11.50 23.36 3.86
N SER A 117 11.79 23.23 5.15
CA SER A 117 12.25 24.33 6.00
C SER A 117 13.75 24.58 5.87
N GLY A 118 14.50 23.56 5.42
CA GLY A 118 15.96 23.55 5.39
C GLY A 118 16.58 23.08 6.72
N GLU A 119 15.75 22.85 7.74
CA GLU A 119 16.16 22.20 8.98
C GLU A 119 15.87 20.70 8.86
N TYR A 120 16.94 19.92 8.71
CA TYR A 120 16.86 18.50 8.34
C TYR A 120 15.99 17.67 9.30
N SER A 121 16.17 17.85 10.61
CA SER A 121 15.38 17.16 11.65
C SER A 121 13.89 17.48 11.56
N LEU A 122 13.55 18.74 11.33
CA LEU A 122 12.15 19.18 11.21
C LEU A 122 11.51 18.64 9.93
N ASP A 123 12.25 18.65 8.82
CA ASP A 123 11.78 18.15 7.52
C ASP A 123 11.58 16.62 7.56
N GLN A 124 12.45 15.88 8.24
CA GLN A 124 12.27 14.44 8.50
C GLN A 124 11.01 14.16 9.33
N ALA A 125 10.82 14.86 10.45
CA ALA A 125 9.67 14.66 11.32
C ALA A 125 8.34 14.97 10.60
N ARG A 126 8.31 16.02 9.77
CA ARG A 126 7.14 16.35 8.94
C ARG A 126 6.89 15.33 7.85
N SER A 127 7.93 14.81 7.20
CA SER A 127 7.80 13.75 6.21
C SER A 127 7.24 12.48 6.84
N LEU A 128 7.73 12.10 8.03
CA LEU A 128 7.23 10.94 8.74
C LEU A 128 5.77 11.11 9.17
N HIS A 129 5.38 12.32 9.60
CA HIS A 129 3.99 12.60 9.93
C HIS A 129 3.05 12.39 8.72
N LEU A 130 3.41 12.91 7.54
CA LEU A 130 2.64 12.70 6.32
C LEU A 130 2.60 11.21 5.93
N ALA A 131 3.71 10.48 6.09
CA ALA A 131 3.76 9.05 5.80
C ALA A 131 2.85 8.23 6.74
N ARG A 132 2.78 8.60 8.03
CA ARG A 132 1.86 7.99 9.00
C ARG A 132 0.40 8.28 8.66
N GLN A 133 0.07 9.50 8.25
CA GLN A 133 -1.29 9.83 7.81
C GLN A 133 -1.69 9.03 6.55
N ALA A 134 -0.77 8.88 5.60
CA ALA A 134 -1.00 8.03 4.43
C ALA A 134 -1.19 6.56 4.82
N PHE A 135 -0.41 6.06 5.77
CA PHE A 135 -0.54 4.70 6.29
C PHE A 135 -1.88 4.48 6.99
N GLU A 136 -2.28 5.36 7.91
CA GLU A 136 -3.61 5.32 8.56
C GLU A 136 -4.74 5.30 7.53
N THR A 137 -4.65 6.14 6.49
CA THR A 137 -5.60 6.16 5.38
C THR A 137 -5.60 4.84 4.62
N ALA A 138 -4.42 4.29 4.31
CA ALA A 138 -4.30 2.99 3.67
C ALA A 138 -4.92 1.89 4.53
N LEU A 139 -4.82 1.98 5.86
CA LEU A 139 -5.42 0.99 6.75
C LEU A 139 -6.95 1.01 6.71
N GLU A 140 -7.55 2.18 6.49
CA GLU A 140 -8.99 2.40 6.37
C GLU A 140 -9.54 1.99 4.98
N LEU A 141 -8.74 2.16 3.92
CA LEU A 141 -9.20 1.96 2.54
C LEU A 141 -8.87 0.59 1.96
N LEU A 142 -7.70 0.03 2.29
CA LEU A 142 -7.23 -1.20 1.67
C LEU A 142 -7.95 -2.42 2.24
N GLU A 143 -8.42 -3.26 1.32
CA GLU A 143 -8.92 -4.59 1.62
C GLU A 143 -7.78 -5.60 1.77
N SER A 144 -8.14 -6.82 2.17
CA SER A 144 -7.19 -7.91 2.31
C SER A 144 -6.43 -8.17 1.01
N GLY A 145 -5.10 -8.11 1.06
CA GLY A 145 -4.24 -8.33 -0.10
C GLY A 145 -3.88 -7.06 -0.86
N GLY A 146 -4.44 -5.91 -0.52
CA GLY A 146 -4.09 -4.63 -1.12
C GLY A 146 -2.67 -4.17 -0.81
N ASP A 147 -2.13 -3.27 -1.62
CA ASP A 147 -0.76 -2.79 -1.56
C ASP A 147 -0.65 -1.32 -1.16
N PHE A 148 0.45 -0.96 -0.51
CA PHE A 148 0.71 0.39 -0.04
C PHE A 148 2.10 0.87 -0.42
N VAL A 149 2.19 2.07 -1.00
CA VAL A 149 3.48 2.71 -1.34
C VAL A 149 3.53 4.10 -0.73
N VAL A 150 4.57 4.37 0.04
CA VAL A 150 4.74 5.68 0.69
C VAL A 150 6.17 6.17 0.65
N LYS A 151 6.33 7.45 0.32
CA LYS A 151 7.60 8.17 0.49
C LYS A 151 7.81 8.58 1.94
N VAL A 152 9.03 8.39 2.43
CA VAL A 152 9.51 8.96 3.68
C VAL A 152 10.94 9.47 3.51
N PHE A 153 11.34 10.49 4.27
CA PHE A 153 12.73 10.91 4.37
C PHE A 153 13.43 10.15 5.49
N GLN A 154 14.57 9.52 5.18
CA GLN A 154 15.40 8.79 6.15
C GLN A 154 15.62 9.66 7.38
N GLY A 155 15.41 9.08 8.57
CA GLY A 155 15.50 9.74 9.87
C GLY A 155 15.47 8.72 11.00
N PRO A 156 15.64 9.16 12.26
CA PRO A 156 15.80 8.26 13.40
C PRO A 156 14.58 7.35 13.63
N ASP A 157 13.38 7.83 13.35
CA ASP A 157 12.13 7.12 13.64
C ASP A 157 11.56 6.35 12.42
N VAL A 158 12.31 6.30 11.31
CA VAL A 158 11.86 5.67 10.06
C VAL A 158 11.84 4.15 10.15
N GLU A 159 12.75 3.53 10.91
CA GLU A 159 12.74 2.07 11.07
C GLU A 159 11.55 1.62 11.92
N ALA A 160 11.24 2.33 13.01
CA ALA A 160 10.04 2.04 13.80
C ALA A 160 8.75 2.15 12.96
N PHE A 161 8.67 3.16 12.09
CA PHE A 161 7.55 3.24 11.15
C PHE A 161 7.53 2.10 10.13
N ARG A 162 8.69 1.62 9.68
CA ARG A 162 8.76 0.45 8.81
C ARG A 162 8.25 -0.81 9.50
N GLU A 163 8.59 -0.98 10.79
CA GLU A 163 8.08 -2.06 11.63
C GLU A 163 6.55 -1.98 11.74
N ASP A 164 5.99 -0.80 12.05
CA ASP A 164 4.53 -0.58 12.08
C ASP A 164 3.85 -0.98 10.77
N VAL A 165 4.42 -0.61 9.60
CA VAL A 165 3.90 -1.05 8.30
C VAL A 165 4.05 -2.57 8.13
N GLY A 166 5.14 -3.15 8.63
CA GLY A 166 5.42 -4.59 8.55
C GLY A 166 4.44 -5.46 9.35
N GLU A 167 3.81 -4.91 10.38
CA GLU A 167 2.78 -5.63 11.16
C GLU A 167 1.46 -5.78 10.40
N GLU A 168 1.19 -4.87 9.46
CA GLU A 168 -0.09 -4.77 8.75
C GLU A 168 -0.06 -5.33 7.33
N PHE A 169 1.11 -5.75 6.82
CA PHE A 169 1.31 -6.26 5.46
C PHE A 169 2.11 -7.56 5.49
N GLN A 170 1.97 -8.43 4.48
CA GLN A 170 2.74 -9.67 4.39
C GLN A 170 4.25 -9.43 4.42
N TYR A 171 4.69 -8.37 3.76
CA TYR A 171 6.08 -7.91 3.83
C TYR A 171 6.20 -6.44 3.45
N VAL A 172 7.31 -5.81 3.86
CA VAL A 172 7.64 -4.42 3.52
C VAL A 172 9.04 -4.33 2.92
N ARG A 173 9.11 -3.82 1.69
CA ARG A 173 10.37 -3.49 1.04
C ARG A 173 10.67 -2.00 1.13
N ALA A 174 11.90 -1.67 1.51
CA ALA A 174 12.42 -0.32 1.46
C ALA A 174 13.33 -0.15 0.24
N THR A 175 13.12 0.90 -0.56
CA THR A 175 13.87 1.15 -1.80
C THR A 175 13.94 2.64 -2.14
N SER A 176 14.96 3.04 -2.90
CA SER A 176 15.11 4.39 -3.44
C SER A 176 15.19 4.31 -4.97
N PRO A 177 14.18 4.77 -5.71
CA PRO A 177 14.18 4.76 -7.18
C PRO A 177 15.34 5.59 -7.75
N ASP A 178 15.92 5.18 -8.87
CA ASP A 178 16.98 5.92 -9.57
C ASP A 178 16.54 7.32 -10.02
N ALA A 179 15.22 7.54 -10.19
CA ALA A 179 14.64 8.85 -10.49
C ALA A 179 14.64 9.83 -9.30
N SER A 180 15.02 9.35 -8.11
CA SER A 180 15.28 10.16 -6.92
C SER A 180 16.51 11.06 -7.11
N ARG A 181 16.58 12.18 -6.39
CA ARG A 181 17.80 13.02 -6.45
C ARG A 181 18.90 12.40 -5.60
N ASP A 182 20.15 12.44 -6.06
CA ASP A 182 21.30 11.91 -5.32
C ASP A 182 21.49 12.58 -3.94
N GLU A 183 21.06 13.82 -3.78
CA GLU A 183 21.10 14.57 -2.51
C GLU A 183 19.86 14.36 -1.63
N SER A 184 18.83 13.65 -2.12
CA SER A 184 17.59 13.44 -1.38
C SER A 184 17.74 12.25 -0.46
N SER A 185 17.41 12.44 0.82
CA SER A 185 17.25 11.36 1.79
C SER A 185 15.94 10.58 1.58
N GLU A 186 15.39 10.55 0.36
CA GLU A 186 14.09 9.91 0.08
C GLU A 186 14.23 8.40 -0.05
N ILE A 187 13.34 7.70 0.64
CA ILE A 187 13.14 6.25 0.57
C ILE A 187 11.64 5.98 0.44
N TYR A 188 11.29 4.89 -0.22
CA TYR A 188 9.93 4.43 -0.37
C TYR A 188 9.79 3.11 0.36
N PHE A 189 8.69 2.98 1.09
CA PHE A 189 8.23 1.71 1.63
C PHE A 189 7.13 1.19 0.72
N VAL A 190 7.26 -0.07 0.34
CA VAL A 190 6.27 -0.84 -0.43
C VAL A 190 5.80 -1.96 0.49
N GLY A 191 4.64 -1.78 1.09
CA GLY A 191 3.92 -2.80 1.85
C GLY A 191 3.08 -3.62 0.90
N LYS A 192 3.25 -4.95 0.91
CA LYS A 192 2.60 -5.86 -0.02
C LYS A 192 1.65 -6.79 0.71
N GLY A 193 0.43 -6.92 0.18
CA GLY A 193 -0.58 -7.83 0.72
C GLY A 193 -1.04 -7.45 2.11
N ARG A 194 -1.94 -6.47 2.22
CA ARG A 194 -2.55 -6.04 3.50
C ARG A 194 -3.15 -7.24 4.24
N LEU A 195 -2.90 -7.30 5.54
CA LEU A 195 -3.39 -8.34 6.43
C LEU A 195 -4.57 -7.82 7.26
N THR A 196 -5.77 -8.32 6.97
CA THR A 196 -6.98 -8.02 7.76
C THR A 196 -7.46 -9.21 8.59
N ALA A 197 -6.65 -10.28 8.64
CA ALA A 197 -6.96 -11.50 9.37
C ALA A 197 -7.31 -11.22 10.85
N PRO A 198 -8.25 -11.98 11.45
CA PRO A 198 -8.61 -11.86 12.87
C PRO A 198 -7.58 -12.49 13.82
N VAL A 199 -6.45 -12.95 13.29
CA VAL A 199 -5.36 -13.62 14.01
C VAL A 199 -4.01 -13.05 13.61
N ARG A 200 -3.00 -13.26 14.46
CA ARG A 200 -1.62 -12.84 14.27
C ARG A 200 -0.66 -14.01 14.51
N PRO A 201 0.53 -14.01 13.87
CA PRO A 201 1.56 -14.99 14.17
C PRO A 201 1.88 -15.02 15.67
N GLY A 202 1.88 -16.22 16.25
CA GLY A 202 2.09 -16.45 17.68
C GLY A 202 0.81 -16.54 18.51
N ASP A 203 -0.37 -16.19 17.96
CA ASP A 203 -1.64 -16.36 18.66
C ASP A 203 -1.90 -17.83 18.98
N GLU A 204 -2.39 -18.09 20.19
CA GLU A 204 -2.81 -19.41 20.63
C GLU A 204 -4.32 -19.42 20.83
N LEU A 205 -5.01 -20.38 20.20
CA LEU A 205 -6.46 -20.43 20.17
C LEU A 205 -6.96 -21.87 20.09
N GLU A 206 -8.12 -22.12 20.71
CA GLU A 206 -8.89 -23.35 20.54
C GLU A 206 -9.72 -23.25 19.25
N VAL A 207 -9.57 -24.23 18.36
CA VAL A 207 -10.30 -24.30 17.09
C VAL A 207 -10.92 -25.67 16.91
N ALA A 208 -12.08 -25.69 16.26
CA ALA A 208 -12.68 -26.91 15.74
C ALA A 208 -12.27 -27.08 14.27
N ILE A 209 -11.85 -28.27 13.89
CA ILE A 209 -11.52 -28.61 12.51
C ILE A 209 -12.80 -29.00 11.79
N GLU A 210 -13.16 -28.23 10.77
CA GLU A 210 -14.43 -28.33 10.05
C GLU A 210 -14.30 -29.13 8.75
N ASP A 211 -13.13 -29.08 8.11
CA ASP A 211 -12.86 -29.72 6.82
C ASP A 211 -11.37 -30.11 6.70
N VAL A 212 -10.98 -30.68 5.56
CA VAL A 212 -9.58 -31.00 5.22
C VAL A 212 -9.21 -30.43 3.86
N GLY A 213 -8.05 -29.79 3.80
CA GLY A 213 -7.47 -29.26 2.58
C GLY A 213 -6.95 -30.34 1.65
N SER A 214 -6.64 -29.97 0.41
CA SER A 214 -6.15 -30.91 -0.61
C SER A 214 -4.83 -31.60 -0.25
N GLU A 215 -4.04 -31.00 0.64
CA GLU A 215 -2.74 -31.54 1.09
C GLU A 215 -2.85 -32.36 2.39
N GLY A 216 -4.05 -32.49 2.97
CA GLY A 216 -4.32 -33.29 4.15
C GLY A 216 -4.35 -32.50 5.46
N ASP A 217 -4.09 -31.20 5.44
CA ASP A 217 -4.20 -30.34 6.63
C ASP A 217 -5.67 -30.10 7.00
N GLY A 218 -5.97 -30.10 8.30
CA GLY A 218 -7.29 -29.72 8.79
C GLY A 218 -7.56 -28.25 8.52
N ILE A 219 -8.82 -27.88 8.31
CA ILE A 219 -9.25 -26.50 8.09
C ILE A 219 -10.12 -26.07 9.26
N ALA A 220 -9.67 -25.05 9.99
CA ALA A 220 -10.46 -24.31 10.95
C ALA A 220 -10.93 -22.97 10.34
N SER A 221 -12.03 -22.45 10.86
CA SER A 221 -12.55 -21.12 10.53
C SER A 221 -12.55 -20.24 11.78
N VAL A 222 -11.88 -19.09 11.71
CA VAL A 222 -11.87 -18.05 12.75
C VAL A 222 -12.51 -16.82 12.15
N GLU A 223 -13.74 -16.50 12.53
CA GLU A 223 -14.51 -15.37 11.98
C GLU A 223 -14.57 -15.37 10.44
N GLY A 224 -14.63 -16.55 9.81
CA GLY A 224 -14.63 -16.70 8.35
C GLY A 224 -13.25 -16.73 7.70
N TYR A 225 -12.19 -16.48 8.47
CA TYR A 225 -10.80 -16.62 8.03
C TYR A 225 -10.33 -18.07 8.20
N ARG A 226 -9.76 -18.64 7.12
CA ARG A 226 -9.34 -20.04 7.10
C ARG A 226 -7.96 -20.22 7.70
N LEU A 227 -7.85 -21.17 8.62
CA LEU A 227 -6.58 -21.64 9.17
C LEU A 227 -6.35 -23.09 8.76
N PHE A 228 -5.23 -23.34 8.09
CA PHE A 228 -4.75 -24.69 7.82
C PHE A 228 -3.94 -25.19 9.02
N VAL A 229 -4.36 -26.33 9.57
CA VAL A 229 -3.83 -26.90 10.80
C VAL A 229 -3.22 -28.27 10.51
N SER A 230 -1.89 -28.32 10.56
CA SER A 230 -1.11 -29.52 10.25
C SER A 230 -1.45 -30.68 11.18
N GLY A 231 -1.69 -31.86 10.60
CA GLY A 231 -1.85 -33.12 11.36
C GLY A 231 -3.16 -33.23 12.16
N THR A 232 -4.24 -32.64 11.66
CA THR A 232 -5.57 -32.68 12.28
C THR A 232 -6.65 -33.14 11.30
N GLU A 233 -7.76 -33.67 11.81
CA GLU A 233 -8.86 -34.24 11.02
C GLU A 233 -10.21 -33.58 11.37
N PRO A 234 -11.23 -33.62 10.48
CA PRO A 234 -12.53 -33.01 10.76
C PRO A 234 -13.17 -33.61 12.00
N GLY A 235 -13.64 -32.73 12.89
CA GLY A 235 -14.20 -33.08 14.19
C GLY A 235 -13.19 -33.01 15.35
N ASP A 236 -11.90 -32.77 15.07
CA ASP A 236 -10.93 -32.43 16.12
C ASP A 236 -11.26 -31.06 16.75
N GLU A 237 -11.13 -30.99 18.07
CA GLU A 237 -11.06 -29.73 18.83
C GLU A 237 -9.64 -29.64 19.42
N VAL A 238 -8.88 -28.64 19.01
CA VAL A 238 -7.45 -28.52 19.33
C VAL A 238 -7.06 -27.07 19.65
N CYS A 239 -6.13 -26.89 20.58
CA CYS A 239 -5.36 -25.65 20.69
C CYS A 239 -4.26 -25.65 19.62
N VAL A 240 -4.18 -24.54 18.91
CA VAL A 240 -3.19 -24.30 17.87
C VAL A 240 -2.43 -23.02 18.16
N ARG A 241 -1.21 -22.92 17.63
CA ARG A 241 -0.47 -21.66 17.52
C ARG A 241 -0.38 -21.24 16.07
N VAL A 242 -0.78 -20.02 15.75
CA VAL A 242 -0.66 -19.45 14.40
C VAL A 242 0.81 -19.24 14.06
N GLU A 243 1.25 -19.75 12.92
CA GLU A 243 2.62 -19.64 12.45
C GLU A 243 2.80 -18.51 11.44
N ASP A 244 1.86 -18.40 10.49
CA ASP A 244 1.96 -17.50 9.36
C ASP A 244 0.56 -17.06 8.93
N VAL A 245 0.47 -15.81 8.46
CA VAL A 245 -0.78 -15.15 8.11
C VAL A 245 -0.63 -14.60 6.69
N LYS A 246 -1.57 -14.96 5.81
CA LYS A 246 -1.72 -14.42 4.46
C LYS A 246 -3.03 -13.63 4.40
N PRO A 247 -3.26 -12.80 3.38
CA PRO A 247 -4.49 -12.02 3.25
C PRO A 247 -5.77 -12.84 3.50
N ASN A 248 -5.85 -14.03 2.91
CA ASN A 248 -7.11 -14.79 2.85
C ASN A 248 -7.07 -16.13 3.60
N PHE A 249 -5.94 -16.49 4.22
CA PHE A 249 -5.76 -17.73 4.97
C PHE A 249 -4.47 -17.70 5.78
N GLY A 250 -4.40 -18.49 6.85
CA GLY A 250 -3.19 -18.66 7.65
C GLY A 250 -2.84 -20.12 7.88
N PHE A 251 -1.69 -20.33 8.51
CA PHE A 251 -1.21 -21.64 8.92
C PHE A 251 -1.05 -21.67 10.44
N ALA A 252 -1.37 -22.80 11.04
CA ALA A 252 -1.21 -23.01 12.47
C ALA A 252 -0.76 -24.44 12.75
N GLU A 253 -0.06 -24.62 13.86
CA GLU A 253 0.34 -25.94 14.36
C GLU A 253 -0.42 -26.27 15.64
N ARG A 254 -0.82 -27.53 15.78
CA ARG A 254 -1.37 -28.05 17.03
C ARG A 254 -0.33 -27.99 18.14
N ILE A 255 -0.70 -27.43 19.29
CA ILE A 255 0.17 -27.32 20.48
C ILE A 255 -0.28 -28.19 21.65
N ASP A 256 -1.44 -28.84 21.54
CA ASP A 256 -1.92 -29.81 22.54
C ASP A 256 -1.13 -31.11 22.48
N GLY A 257 -0.42 -31.41 23.58
CA GLY A 257 0.27 -32.67 23.84
C GLY A 257 -0.37 -33.51 24.92
#